data_AF-A0A520BAV8-F1
#
_entry.id   AF-A0A520BAV8-F1
#
_cell.length_a   1.000
_cell.length_b   1.000
_cell.length_c   1.000
_cell.angle_alpha   90.00
_cell.angle_beta   90.00
_cell.angle_gamma   90.00
#
_symmetry.space_group_name_H-M   'P 1'
#
loop_
_entity.id
_entity.type
_entity.pdbx_description
1 polymer ?
#
loop_
_entity_poly.entity_id
_entity_poly.type
_entity_poly.pdbx_seq_one_letter_code
_entity_poly.pdbx_strand_id
1 'polypeptide(L)'
;MSTEHPNQFALLGQRRFAPFFWTQFLGAANDNVFKFAFTLMVTYQLQLEWLPPSMAGLVIGALFILPYVLFSATSGQLADKHDKARLMQLVKSLEIAIMAIAAWGFYAANVPALLACVFLMGLHSTLFGPVKYAYMPQQLSERELTGGNGMVEMGTFVAI
;
A
#
# COMPACT_ATOMS: atom_id res chain seq x y z
N MET A 1 -34.00 20.56 17.23
CA MET A 1 -33.61 19.61 16.18
C MET A 1 -32.13 19.33 16.36
N SER A 2 -31.80 18.18 16.96
CA SER A 2 -30.44 17.74 17.25
C SER A 2 -29.72 17.48 15.93
N THR A 3 -28.65 18.21 15.65
CA THR A 3 -27.76 17.97 14.53
C THR A 3 -27.02 16.66 14.78
N GLU A 4 -27.52 15.56 14.21
CA GLU A 4 -26.80 14.29 14.21
C GLU A 4 -25.45 14.48 13.50
N HIS A 5 -24.37 14.42 14.27
CA HIS A 5 -23.02 14.34 13.75
C HIS A 5 -22.95 13.09 12.85
N PRO A 6 -22.53 13.20 11.57
CA PRO A 6 -22.36 12.03 10.73
C PRO A 6 -21.26 11.19 11.36
N ASN A 7 -21.66 10.09 11.98
CA ASN A 7 -20.79 9.25 12.78
C ASN A 7 -19.78 8.58 11.84
N GLN A 8 -18.54 9.05 11.84
CA GLN A 8 -17.49 8.60 10.90
C GLN A 8 -17.21 7.10 11.03
N PHE A 9 -17.46 6.52 12.21
CA PHE A 9 -17.40 5.08 12.47
C PHE A 9 -18.58 4.29 11.87
N ALA A 10 -19.71 4.93 11.55
CA ALA A 10 -20.80 4.27 10.84
C ALA A 10 -20.42 3.92 9.39
N LEU A 11 -19.44 4.62 8.79
CA LEU A 11 -18.90 4.30 7.47
C LEU A 11 -18.15 2.96 7.46
N LEU A 12 -17.49 2.58 8.57
CA LEU A 12 -16.85 1.27 8.73
C LEU A 12 -17.87 0.10 8.74
N GLY A 13 -19.12 0.36 9.09
CA GLY A 13 -20.20 -0.63 9.04
C GLY A 13 -20.85 -0.77 7.66
N GLN A 14 -20.56 0.14 6.73
CA GLN A 14 -21.23 0.18 5.43
C GLN A 14 -20.47 -0.65 4.39
N ARG A 15 -21.18 -1.56 3.72
CA ARG A 15 -20.65 -2.45 2.67
C ARG A 15 -19.95 -1.72 1.50
N ARG A 16 -20.16 -0.41 1.34
CA ARG A 16 -19.48 0.44 0.33
C ARG A 16 -18.06 0.87 0.71
N PHE A 17 -17.74 0.95 2.01
CA PHE A 17 -16.47 1.49 2.50
C PHE A 17 -15.67 0.48 3.32
N ALA A 18 -16.33 -0.43 4.05
CA ALA A 18 -15.66 -1.44 4.86
C ALA A 18 -14.68 -2.34 4.09
N PRO A 19 -15.03 -2.89 2.89
CA PRO A 19 -14.10 -3.72 2.13
C PRO A 19 -12.86 -2.92 1.70
N PHE A 20 -13.06 -1.68 1.25
CA PHE A 20 -11.97 -0.79 0.83
C PHE A 20 -11.03 -0.47 2.01
N PHE A 21 -11.59 -0.09 3.16
CA PHE A 21 -10.83 0.18 4.37
C PHE A 21 -9.98 -1.01 4.79
N TRP A 22 -10.57 -2.21 4.88
CA TRP A 22 -9.83 -3.41 5.28
C TRP A 22 -8.79 -3.83 4.25
N THR A 23 -9.08 -3.72 2.95
CA THR A 23 -8.08 -4.02 1.91
C THR A 23 -6.87 -3.09 1.97
N GLN A 24 -7.10 -1.81 2.28
CA GLN A 24 -6.06 -0.81 2.41
C GLN A 24 -5.26 -1.00 3.70
N PHE A 25 -5.95 -1.21 4.82
CA PHE A 25 -5.31 -1.50 6.10
C PHE A 25 -4.41 -2.74 6.03
N LEU A 26 -4.95 -3.84 5.49
CA LEU A 26 -4.19 -5.08 5.35
C LEU A 26 -3.05 -4.93 4.35
N GLY A 27 -3.23 -4.17 3.26
CA GLY A 27 -2.15 -3.86 2.32
C GLY A 27 -1.03 -3.09 2.99
N ALA A 28 -1.35 -1.98 3.67
CA ALA A 28 -0.37 -1.18 4.40
C ALA A 28 0.37 -2.00 5.48
N ALA A 29 -0.36 -2.84 6.23
CA ALA A 29 0.24 -3.70 7.25
C ALA A 29 1.20 -4.72 6.62
N ASN A 30 0.78 -5.34 5.53
CA ASN A 30 1.57 -6.31 4.79
C ASN A 30 2.87 -5.68 4.23
N ASP A 31 2.79 -4.48 3.67
CA ASP A 31 3.95 -3.75 3.14
C ASP A 31 4.99 -3.48 4.23
N ASN A 32 4.55 -3.06 5.42
CA ASN A 32 5.45 -2.80 6.53
C ASN A 32 6.03 -4.07 7.12
N VAL A 33 5.21 -5.11 7.31
CA VAL A 33 5.68 -6.43 7.76
C VAL A 33 6.72 -6.98 6.79
N PHE A 34 6.48 -6.88 5.48
CA PHE A 34 7.42 -7.30 4.45
C PHE A 34 8.75 -6.53 4.54
N LYS A 35 8.71 -5.19 4.60
CA LYS A 35 9.91 -4.36 4.71
C LYS A 35 10.68 -4.62 5.99
N PHE A 36 9.99 -4.80 7.11
CA PHE A 36 10.60 -5.11 8.39
C PHE A 36 11.25 -6.50 8.39
N ALA A 37 10.51 -7.53 7.95
CA ALA A 37 11.03 -8.89 7.83
C ALA A 37 12.24 -8.96 6.89
N PHE A 38 12.19 -8.27 5.75
CA PHE A 38 13.29 -8.22 4.81
C PHE A 38 14.51 -7.50 5.40
N THR A 39 14.30 -6.37 6.09
CA THR A 39 15.36 -5.64 6.79
C THR A 39 16.02 -6.51 7.86
N LEU A 40 15.23 -7.24 8.66
CA LEU A 40 15.74 -8.16 9.67
C LEU A 40 16.55 -9.30 9.04
N MET A 41 16.03 -9.90 7.97
CA MET A 41 16.71 -10.99 7.27
C MET A 41 18.07 -10.55 6.70
N VAL A 42 18.13 -9.39 6.05
CA VAL A 42 19.39 -8.85 5.52
C VAL A 42 20.36 -8.49 6.65
N THR A 43 19.85 -7.91 7.73
CA THR A 43 20.66 -7.49 8.89
C THR A 43 21.22 -8.67 9.69
N TYR A 44 20.40 -9.70 9.96
CA TYR A 44 20.71 -10.76 10.92
C TYR A 44 21.03 -12.10 10.29
N GLN A 45 20.50 -12.44 9.11
CA GLN A 45 20.74 -13.74 8.48
C GLN A 45 21.79 -13.70 7.38
N LEU A 46 21.70 -12.72 6.46
CA LEU A 46 22.52 -12.71 5.26
C LEU A 46 23.82 -11.89 5.38
N GLN A 47 23.83 -10.85 6.22
CA GLN A 47 24.98 -9.96 6.44
C GLN A 47 25.73 -9.61 5.14
N LEU A 48 25.03 -8.98 4.20
CA LEU A 48 25.57 -8.64 2.89
C LEU A 48 26.77 -7.69 3.00
N GLU A 49 27.91 -8.05 2.42
CA GLU A 49 29.12 -7.22 2.43
C GLU A 49 28.91 -5.83 1.80
N TRP A 50 28.00 -5.73 0.82
CA TRP A 50 27.70 -4.51 0.09
C TRP A 50 26.58 -3.66 0.71
N LEU A 51 25.84 -4.17 1.72
CA LEU A 51 24.73 -3.46 2.35
C LEU A 51 24.85 -3.54 3.88
N PRO A 52 25.43 -2.51 4.53
CA PRO A 52 25.53 -2.46 5.97
C PRO A 52 24.14 -2.56 6.62
N PRO A 53 23.98 -3.31 7.72
CA PRO A 53 22.71 -3.44 8.44
C PRO A 53 22.06 -2.11 8.83
N SER A 54 22.88 -1.12 9.20
CA SER A 54 22.44 0.24 9.55
C SER A 54 21.81 0.99 8.38
N MET A 55 22.16 0.64 7.15
CA MET A 55 21.64 1.25 5.92
C MET A 55 20.57 0.39 5.25
N ALA A 56 20.46 -0.90 5.57
CA ALA A 56 19.54 -1.83 4.91
C ALA A 56 18.08 -1.34 4.97
N GLY A 57 17.59 -0.95 6.15
CA GLY A 57 16.23 -0.42 6.29
C GLY A 57 15.98 0.85 5.50
N LEU A 58 16.97 1.76 5.46
CA LEU A 58 16.88 3.01 4.71
C LEU A 58 16.88 2.75 3.19
N VAL A 59 17.76 1.88 2.70
CA VAL A 59 17.85 1.52 1.28
C VAL A 59 16.59 0.80 0.81
N ILE A 60 16.08 -0.16 1.59
CA ILE A 60 14.81 -0.85 1.29
C ILE A 60 13.65 0.14 1.28
N GLY A 61 13.60 1.05 2.26
CA GLY A 61 12.60 2.12 2.32
C GLY A 61 12.66 3.07 1.13
N ALA A 62 13.86 3.51 0.75
CA ALA A 62 14.10 4.38 -0.38
C ALA A 62 13.76 3.69 -1.71
N LEU A 63 14.14 2.42 -1.88
CA LEU A 63 13.83 1.64 -3.08
C LEU A 63 12.32 1.43 -3.28
N PHE A 64 11.56 1.37 -2.19
CA PHE A 64 10.09 1.32 -2.23
C PHE A 64 9.49 2.67 -2.66
N ILE A 65 9.99 3.79 -2.11
CA ILE A 65 9.46 5.14 -2.39
C ILE A 65 9.90 5.67 -3.76
N LEU A 66 11.06 5.26 -4.26
CA LEU A 66 11.63 5.75 -5.52
C LEU A 66 10.68 5.55 -6.73
N PRO A 67 10.19 4.33 -7.05
CA PRO A 67 9.23 4.16 -8.13
C PRO A 67 7.91 4.90 -7.83
N TYR A 68 7.49 4.99 -6.55
CA TYR A 68 6.34 5.78 -6.15
C TYR A 68 6.43 7.23 -6.67
N VAL A 69 7.54 7.89 -6.37
CA VAL A 69 7.75 9.29 -6.78
C VAL A 69 7.87 9.41 -8.30
N LEU A 70 8.64 8.53 -8.94
CA LEU A 70 8.91 8.61 -10.38
C LEU A 70 7.69 8.34 -11.26
N PHE A 71 6.86 7.38 -10.87
CA PHE A 71 5.70 6.93 -11.66
C PHE A 71 4.36 7.48 -11.15
N SER A 72 4.34 8.30 -10.09
CA SER A 72 3.11 8.94 -9.58
C SER A 72 2.36 9.78 -10.63
N ALA A 73 3.09 10.54 -11.46
CA ALA A 73 2.48 11.37 -12.50
C ALA A 73 1.85 10.53 -13.62
N THR A 74 2.52 9.45 -14.04
CA THR A 74 2.04 8.55 -15.10
C THR A 74 0.85 7.71 -14.62
N SER A 75 0.90 7.23 -13.38
CA SER A 75 -0.19 6.48 -12.76
C SER A 75 -1.44 7.35 -12.56
N GLY A 76 -1.29 8.65 -12.26
CA GLY A 76 -2.39 9.61 -12.23
C GLY A 76 -3.15 9.67 -13.56
N GLN A 77 -2.42 9.86 -14.67
CA GLN A 77 -3.03 9.86 -16.01
C GLN A 77 -3.68 8.53 -16.37
N LEU A 78 -3.10 7.41 -15.92
CA LEU A 78 -3.65 6.09 -16.16
C LEU A 78 -4.97 5.88 -15.38
N ALA A 79 -5.03 6.38 -14.15
CA ALA A 79 -6.21 6.34 -13.28
C ALA A 79 -7.36 7.20 -13.80
N ASP A 80 -7.05 8.30 -14.49
CA ASP A 80 -8.07 9.16 -15.12
C ASP A 80 -8.67 8.52 -16.38
N LYS A 81 -7.90 7.72 -17.12
CA LYS A 81 -8.31 7.14 -18.40
C LYS A 81 -9.00 5.77 -18.29
N HIS A 82 -8.75 5.02 -17.23
CA HIS A 82 -9.27 3.65 -17.06
C HIS A 82 -10.33 3.54 -15.97
N ASP A 83 -11.10 2.46 -16.03
CA ASP A 83 -12.07 2.12 -15.00
C ASP A 83 -11.37 1.87 -13.66
N LYS A 84 -11.69 2.72 -12.69
CA LYS A 84 -11.10 2.76 -11.35
C LYS A 84 -11.31 1.44 -10.60
N ALA A 85 -12.46 0.79 -10.80
CA ALA A 85 -12.74 -0.49 -10.16
C ALA A 85 -11.82 -1.61 -10.70
N ARG A 86 -11.59 -1.62 -12.02
CA ARG A 86 -10.68 -2.58 -12.66
C ARG A 86 -9.22 -2.33 -12.26
N LEU A 87 -8.81 -1.06 -12.22
CA LEU A 87 -7.47 -0.72 -11.74
C LEU A 87 -7.26 -1.15 -10.29
N MET A 88 -8.21 -0.90 -9.39
CA MET A 88 -8.12 -1.31 -8.00
C MET A 88 -8.01 -2.85 -7.85
N GLN A 89 -8.80 -3.60 -8.61
CA GLN A 89 -8.73 -5.06 -8.64
C GLN A 89 -7.39 -5.57 -9.21
N LEU A 90 -6.88 -4.94 -10.26
CA LEU A 90 -5.61 -5.30 -10.89
C LEU A 90 -4.44 -5.03 -9.94
N VAL A 91 -4.44 -3.88 -9.27
CA VAL A 91 -3.43 -3.52 -8.27
C VAL A 91 -3.46 -4.52 -7.11
N LYS A 92 -4.64 -4.89 -6.60
CA LYS A 92 -4.73 -5.88 -5.51
C LYS A 92 -4.30 -7.28 -5.95
N SER A 93 -4.60 -7.67 -7.19
CA SER A 93 -4.16 -8.96 -7.74
C SER A 93 -2.64 -9.00 -7.93
N LEU A 94 -2.04 -7.88 -8.36
CA LEU A 94 -0.59 -7.72 -8.44
C LEU A 94 0.07 -7.80 -7.07
N GLU A 95 -0.51 -7.16 -6.05
CA GLU A 95 -0.01 -7.24 -4.66
C GLU A 95 0.09 -8.70 -4.19
N ILE A 96 -0.95 -9.50 -4.42
CA ILE A 96 -0.95 -10.93 -4.05
C ILE A 96 0.12 -11.71 -4.82
N ALA A 97 0.27 -11.45 -6.12
CA ALA A 97 1.30 -12.10 -6.94
C ALA A 97 2.71 -11.75 -6.46
N ILE A 98 2.96 -10.47 -6.13
CA ILE A 98 4.24 -10.02 -5.58
C ILE A 98 4.49 -10.66 -4.22
N MET A 99 3.47 -10.78 -3.38
CA MET A 99 3.60 -11.46 -2.08
C MET A 99 3.90 -12.96 -2.20
N ALA A 100 3.37 -13.64 -3.22
CA ALA A 100 3.73 -15.02 -3.51
C ALA A 100 5.21 -15.16 -3.92
N ILE A 101 5.70 -14.25 -4.76
CA ILE A 101 7.12 -14.22 -5.16
C ILE A 101 8.01 -13.86 -3.97
N ALA A 102 7.58 -12.92 -3.13
CA ALA A 102 8.27 -12.54 -1.90
C ALA A 102 8.39 -13.72 -0.93
N ALA A 103 7.30 -14.47 -0.72
CA ALA A 103 7.32 -15.67 0.13
C ALA A 103 8.32 -16.72 -0.38
N TRP A 104 8.36 -16.94 -1.70
CA TRP A 104 9.37 -17.79 -2.31
C TRP A 104 10.79 -17.22 -2.17
N GLY A 105 10.95 -15.90 -2.32
CA GLY A 105 12.22 -15.19 -2.13
C GLY A 105 12.76 -15.31 -0.71
N PHE A 106 11.89 -15.25 0.30
CA PHE A 106 12.24 -15.52 1.69
C PHE A 106 12.68 -16.96 1.91
N TYR A 107 11.93 -17.92 1.37
CA TYR A 107 12.25 -19.35 1.50
C TYR A 107 13.59 -19.71 0.84
N ALA A 108 13.84 -19.17 -0.36
CA ALA A 108 15.08 -19.39 -1.11
C ALA A 108 16.24 -18.49 -0.67
N ALA A 109 16.02 -17.60 0.31
CA ALA A 109 16.93 -16.55 0.73
C ALA A 109 17.49 -15.67 -0.41
N ASN A 110 16.69 -15.45 -1.46
CA ASN A 110 17.12 -14.78 -2.69
C ASN A 110 16.91 -13.25 -2.58
N VAL A 111 17.99 -12.55 -2.20
CA VAL A 111 17.97 -11.08 -2.03
C VAL A 111 17.56 -10.32 -3.30
N PRO A 112 18.09 -10.61 -4.50
CA PRO A 112 17.62 -9.98 -5.73
C PRO A 112 16.11 -10.12 -5.96
N ALA A 113 15.54 -11.29 -5.69
CA ALA A 113 14.09 -11.50 -5.82
C ALA A 113 13.30 -10.64 -4.82
N LEU A 114 13.78 -10.55 -3.56
CA LEU A 114 13.15 -9.70 -2.54
C LEU A 114 13.27 -8.21 -2.88
N LEU A 115 14.42 -7.74 -3.40
CA LEU A 115 14.58 -6.36 -3.88
C LEU A 115 13.67 -6.06 -5.08
N ALA A 116 13.55 -7.00 -6.02
CA ALA A 116 12.59 -6.88 -7.11
C ALA A 116 11.16 -6.79 -6.59
N CYS A 117 10.81 -7.57 -5.56
CA CYS A 117 9.51 -7.46 -4.89
C CYS A 117 9.33 -6.07 -4.25
N VAL A 118 10.32 -5.54 -3.51
CA VAL A 118 10.26 -4.17 -2.94
C VAL A 118 9.99 -3.13 -4.03
N PHE A 119 10.69 -3.23 -5.16
CA PHE A 119 10.52 -2.31 -6.29
C PHE A 119 9.13 -2.43 -6.93
N LEU A 120 8.68 -3.66 -7.19
CA LEU A 120 7.34 -3.94 -7.72
C LEU A 120 6.24 -3.47 -6.76
N MET A 121 6.49 -3.59 -5.45
CA MET A 121 5.58 -3.09 -4.42
C MET A 121 5.47 -1.57 -4.47
N GLY A 122 6.60 -0.87 -4.58
CA GLY A 122 6.59 0.58 -4.78
C GLY A 122 5.87 0.99 -6.08
N LEU A 123 6.10 0.25 -7.17
CA LEU A 123 5.44 0.49 -8.46
C LEU A 123 3.92 0.28 -8.39
N HIS A 124 3.45 -0.80 -7.76
CA HIS A 124 1.99 -1.00 -7.62
C HIS A 124 1.37 0.11 -6.75
N SER A 125 2.08 0.55 -5.70
CA SER A 125 1.60 1.60 -4.78
C SER A 125 1.38 2.93 -5.51
N THR A 126 2.15 3.21 -6.57
CA THR A 126 1.93 4.40 -7.45
C THR A 126 0.51 4.46 -8.00
N LEU A 127 -0.03 3.31 -8.41
CA LEU A 127 -1.35 3.21 -9.02
C LEU A 127 -2.44 3.33 -7.96
N PHE A 128 -2.16 2.87 -6.74
CA PHE A 128 -3.14 2.87 -5.66
C PHE A 128 -3.48 4.30 -5.19
N GLY A 129 -2.50 5.20 -5.14
CA GLY A 129 -2.69 6.59 -4.69
C GLY A 129 -3.77 7.35 -5.47
N PRO A 130 -3.61 7.57 -6.79
CA PRO A 130 -4.60 8.28 -7.61
C PRO A 130 -5.96 7.58 -7.64
N VAL A 131 -5.98 6.24 -7.70
CA VAL A 131 -7.23 5.46 -7.71
C VAL A 131 -8.00 5.62 -6.40
N LYS A 132 -7.32 5.63 -5.24
CA LYS A 132 -7.92 5.91 -3.93
C LYS A 132 -8.62 7.28 -3.91
N TYR A 133 -7.93 8.34 -4.33
CA TYR A 133 -8.49 9.69 -4.35
C TYR A 133 -9.59 9.86 -5.39
N ALA A 134 -9.58 9.07 -6.46
CA ALA A 134 -10.62 9.10 -7.49
C ALA A 134 -11.85 8.22 -7.16
N TYR A 135 -11.70 7.21 -6.30
CA TYR A 135 -12.75 6.27 -5.88
C TYR A 135 -13.55 6.75 -4.66
N MET A 136 -12.87 7.33 -3.65
CA MET A 136 -13.55 7.89 -2.46
C MET A 136 -14.68 8.88 -2.79
N PRO A 137 -14.49 9.90 -3.66
CA PRO A 137 -15.55 10.85 -3.98
C PRO A 137 -16.68 10.28 -4.83
N GLN A 138 -16.51 9.10 -5.43
CA GLN A 138 -17.59 8.42 -6.13
C GLN A 138 -18.51 7.62 -5.19
N GLN A 139 -18.00 7.21 -4.01
CA GLN A 139 -18.73 6.33 -3.09
C GLN A 139 -19.19 7.04 -1.81
N LEU A 140 -18.56 8.16 -1.47
CA LEU A 140 -18.83 8.97 -0.27
C LEU A 140 -19.37 10.33 -0.69
N SER A 141 -20.37 10.83 0.03
CA SER A 141 -20.83 12.21 -0.13
C SER A 141 -19.77 13.21 0.37
N GLU A 142 -19.78 14.47 -0.10
CA GLU A 142 -18.80 15.49 0.30
C GLU A 142 -18.63 15.65 1.82
N ARG A 143 -19.72 15.48 2.59
CA ARG A 143 -19.70 15.52 4.07
C ARG A 143 -19.09 14.28 4.72
N GLU A 144 -19.12 13.14 4.04
CA GLU A 144 -18.54 11.86 4.49
C GLU A 144 -17.08 11.70 4.02
N LEU A 145 -16.67 12.42 2.98
CA LEU A 145 -15.35 12.32 2.35
C LEU A 145 -14.21 12.62 3.32
N THR A 146 -14.32 13.71 4.07
CA THR A 146 -13.30 14.13 5.04
C THR A 146 -13.15 13.10 6.16
N GLY A 147 -14.26 12.56 6.66
CA GLY A 147 -14.26 11.52 7.69
C GLY A 147 -13.73 10.18 7.16
N GLY A 148 -14.13 9.78 5.96
CA GLY A 148 -13.65 8.57 5.30
C GLY A 148 -12.16 8.61 5.01
N ASN A 149 -11.63 9.73 4.51
CA ASN A 149 -10.19 9.88 4.30
C ASN A 149 -9.42 9.83 5.63
N GLY A 150 -9.90 10.53 6.66
CA GLY A 150 -9.29 10.49 7.99
C GLY A 150 -9.24 9.08 8.59
N MET A 151 -10.29 8.29 8.41
CA MET A 151 -10.32 6.88 8.83
C MET A 151 -9.30 6.03 8.05
N VAL A 152 -9.25 6.16 6.72
CA VAL A 152 -8.29 5.41 5.88
C VAL A 152 -6.85 5.78 6.23
N GLU A 153 -6.56 7.06 6.43
CA GLU A 153 -5.24 7.52 6.86
C GLU A 153 -4.90 7.00 8.26
N MET A 154 -5.83 7.08 9.22
CA MET A 154 -5.64 6.52 10.56
C MET A 154 -5.36 5.01 10.50
N GLY A 155 -6.12 4.26 9.70
CA GLY A 155 -5.87 2.82 9.50
C GLY A 155 -4.49 2.56 8.91
N THR A 156 -4.08 3.35 7.92
CA THR A 156 -2.76 3.25 7.31
C THR A 156 -1.65 3.58 8.33
N PHE A 157 -1.84 4.61 9.17
CA PHE A 157 -0.89 4.97 10.23
C PHE A 157 -0.77 3.92 11.32
N VAL A 158 -1.87 3.25 11.68
CA VAL A 158 -1.83 2.14 12.65
C VAL A 158 -1.10 0.91 12.06
N ALA A 159 -1.08 0.78 10.74
CA ALA A 159 -0.47 -0.34 10.04
C ALA A 159 1.04 -0.16 9.74
N ILE A 160 1.58 1.06 9.88
CA ILE A 160 3.00 1.40 9.70
C ILE A 160 3.69 1.46 11.07
#